data_AF-A0A6L2MT03-F1
#
_entry.id   AF-A0A6L2MT03-F1
#
_cell.length_a   1.000
_cell.length_b   1.000
_cell.length_c   1.000
_cell.angle_alpha   90.00
_cell.angle_beta   90.00
_cell.angle_gamma   90.00
#
_symmetry.space_group_name_H-M   'P 1'
#
loop_
_entity.id
_entity.type
_entity.pdbx_description
1 polymer ?
#
loop_
_entity_poly.entity_id
_entity_poly.type
_entity_poly.pdbx_seq_one_letter_code
_entity_poly.pdbx_strand_id
1 'polypeptide(L)'
;MNFLKSYGYVDPILILIQIPQLLHLERKLFESRGCLLLVFRDDISSSEFTIYEMMIGCSVWIVMYRVDTNDFITPLPEGWSIRSTVWSVVLGEMREDSFLVINLYGKVVQCNLISKTLHEIYDCGSNQLDDNHDDDDEILQQFKAEHNINEYILSFASM
;
A
#
# COMPACT_ATOMS: atom_id res chain seq x y z
N MET A 1 -1.62 1.84 -22.38
CA MET A 1 -1.11 3.22 -22.48
C MET A 1 -0.38 3.47 -21.17
N ASN A 2 0.96 3.43 -21.15
CA ASN A 2 1.73 3.53 -19.91
C ASN A 2 1.81 5.01 -19.56
N PHE A 3 1.02 5.46 -18.57
CA PHE A 3 0.97 6.86 -18.15
C PHE A 3 2.35 7.40 -17.74
N LEU A 4 3.25 6.51 -17.29
CA LEU A 4 4.62 6.84 -16.91
C LEU A 4 5.60 7.04 -18.08
N LYS A 5 5.32 6.54 -19.31
CA LYS A 5 6.29 6.64 -20.43
C LYS A 5 6.23 7.95 -21.22
N SER A 6 5.22 8.80 -21.02
CA SER A 6 5.14 10.08 -21.74
C SER A 6 5.84 11.25 -21.04
N TYR A 7 6.44 11.03 -19.87
CA TYR A 7 7.22 12.05 -19.17
C TYR A 7 8.70 11.83 -19.45
N GLY A 8 9.16 12.37 -20.58
CA GLY A 8 10.58 12.57 -20.79
C GLY A 8 11.11 13.59 -19.79
N TYR A 9 12.22 13.25 -19.11
CA TYR A 9 12.99 14.13 -18.23
C TYR A 9 12.26 14.52 -16.92
N VAL A 10 12.62 13.86 -15.82
CA VAL A 10 12.23 14.14 -14.41
C VAL A 10 12.41 15.66 -14.12
N ASP A 11 11.59 16.46 -13.40
CA ASP A 11 10.57 16.34 -12.32
C ASP A 11 9.92 17.76 -12.14
N PRO A 12 8.64 18.00 -11.70
CA PRO A 12 8.24 18.06 -10.29
C PRO A 12 6.71 17.88 -10.05
N ILE A 13 6.14 16.71 -10.32
CA ILE A 13 4.83 16.33 -9.68
C ILE A 13 5.11 15.50 -8.42
N LEU A 14 6.37 15.45 -8.01
CA LEU A 14 6.80 15.64 -6.63
C LEU A 14 6.58 17.09 -6.12
N ILE A 15 5.51 17.78 -6.53
CA ILE A 15 4.82 18.71 -5.62
C ILE A 15 4.15 17.77 -4.62
N LEU A 16 4.87 17.29 -3.60
CA LEU A 16 4.95 18.02 -2.35
C LEU A 16 3.64 18.77 -2.15
N ILE A 17 2.61 18.04 -1.71
CA ILE A 17 1.81 18.58 -0.61
C ILE A 17 2.81 18.79 0.54
N GLN A 18 3.63 19.84 0.44
CA GLN A 18 4.44 20.41 1.51
C GLN A 18 3.43 21.04 2.46
N ILE A 19 2.74 20.19 3.22
CA ILE A 19 2.19 20.63 4.49
C ILE A 19 3.37 20.54 5.45
N PRO A 20 3.85 21.68 5.97
CA PRO A 20 4.98 21.68 6.89
C PRO A 20 4.65 20.82 8.11
N GLN A 21 5.49 19.82 8.38
CA GLN A 21 5.67 19.17 9.68
C GLN A 21 4.46 18.43 10.28
N LEU A 22 3.79 17.54 9.51
CA LEU A 22 2.98 16.46 10.09
C LEU A 22 3.84 15.19 10.21
N LEU A 23 4.57 15.07 11.31
CA LEU A 23 5.57 14.00 11.56
C LEU A 23 4.99 12.57 11.65
N HIS A 24 3.69 12.38 11.45
CA HIS A 24 3.00 11.09 11.64
C HIS A 24 2.16 10.64 10.45
N LEU A 25 2.26 11.33 9.31
CA LEU A 25 1.37 11.10 8.18
C LEU A 25 2.01 10.18 7.12
N GLU A 26 1.37 9.06 6.79
CA GLU A 26 1.80 8.19 5.68
C GLU A 26 1.02 8.56 4.41
N ARG A 27 1.75 8.87 3.33
CA ARG A 27 1.18 9.12 2.00
C ARG A 27 1.97 8.37 0.95
N LYS A 28 1.29 7.57 0.13
CA LYS A 28 1.93 6.78 -0.93
C LYS A 28 1.09 6.75 -2.19
N LEU A 29 1.76 6.96 -3.34
CA LEU A 29 1.15 6.94 -4.66
C LEU A 29 1.35 5.58 -5.33
N PHE A 30 0.32 5.11 -6.03
CA PHE A 30 0.32 3.87 -6.77
C PHE A 30 -0.32 4.05 -8.15
N GLU A 31 0.15 3.31 -9.15
CA GLU A 31 -0.56 3.15 -10.43
C GLU A 31 -1.20 1.77 -10.47
N SER A 32 -2.49 1.71 -10.78
CA SER A 32 -3.22 0.44 -10.91
C SER A 32 -4.25 0.55 -12.03
N ARG A 33 -4.20 -0.36 -13.02
CA ARG A 33 -5.06 -0.35 -14.22
C ARG A 33 -5.13 1.01 -14.94
N GLY A 34 -4.02 1.75 -14.96
CA GLY A 34 -3.94 3.09 -15.57
C GLY A 34 -4.59 4.21 -14.75
N CYS A 35 -5.00 3.92 -13.51
CA CYS A 35 -5.51 4.90 -12.56
C CYS A 35 -4.39 5.28 -11.58
N LEU A 36 -4.33 6.56 -11.19
CA LEU A 36 -3.43 7.03 -10.13
C LEU A 36 -4.16 7.01 -8.80
N LEU A 37 -3.61 6.28 -7.84
CA LEU A 37 -4.16 6.08 -6.51
C LEU A 37 -3.27 6.73 -5.45
N LEU A 38 -3.90 7.33 -4.45
CA LEU A 38 -3.23 7.86 -3.27
C LEU A 38 -3.75 7.14 -2.04
N VAL A 39 -2.86 6.43 -1.36
CA VAL A 39 -3.12 5.91 -0.02
C VAL A 39 -2.68 6.95 0.98
N PHE A 40 -3.56 7.23 1.93
CA PHE A 40 -3.38 8.27 2.92
C PHE A 40 -3.77 7.74 4.29
N ARG A 41 -2.93 8.03 5.28
CA ARG A 41 -3.12 7.68 6.68
C ARG A 41 -2.86 8.90 7.55
N ASP A 42 -3.84 9.24 8.40
CA ASP A 42 -3.79 10.45 9.24
C ASP A 42 -2.75 10.38 10.37
N ASP A 43 -2.48 9.18 10.88
CA ASP A 43 -1.53 8.92 11.95
C ASP A 43 -0.89 7.53 11.75
N ILE A 44 0.41 7.41 11.92
CA ILE A 44 1.16 6.14 11.87
C ILE A 44 0.61 5.11 12.87
N SER A 45 0.00 5.56 13.97
CA SER A 45 -0.66 4.69 14.93
C SER A 45 -2.07 4.25 14.49
N SER A 46 -2.62 4.91 13.46
CA SER A 46 -3.96 4.65 12.96
C SER A 46 -4.03 3.33 12.20
N SER A 47 -5.06 2.55 12.52
CA SER A 47 -5.49 1.40 11.72
C SER A 47 -6.20 1.82 10.43
N GLU A 48 -6.61 3.08 10.31
CA GLU A 48 -7.41 3.54 9.19
C GLU A 48 -6.56 4.11 8.05
N PHE A 49 -6.87 3.67 6.83
CA PHE A 49 -6.39 4.25 5.59
C PHE A 49 -7.55 4.75 4.74
N THR A 50 -7.32 5.84 4.02
CA THR A 50 -8.20 6.26 2.93
C THR A 50 -7.47 6.14 1.61
N ILE A 51 -8.12 5.48 0.64
CA ILE A 51 -7.62 5.34 -0.72
C ILE A 51 -8.40 6.30 -1.60
N TYR A 52 -7.67 7.20 -2.26
CA TYR A 52 -8.20 8.14 -3.23
C TYR A 52 -7.81 7.73 -4.64
N GLU A 53 -8.67 8.01 -5.60
CA GLU A 53 -8.38 7.92 -7.03
C GLU A 53 -8.40 9.30 -7.67
N MET A 54 -7.42 9.57 -8.52
CA MET A 54 -7.38 10.79 -9.33
C MET A 54 -8.26 10.61 -10.56
N MET A 55 -9.22 11.52 -10.75
CA MET A 55 -10.03 11.52 -11.97
C MET A 55 -9.19 11.89 -13.20
N ILE A 56 -9.33 11.10 -14.28
CA ILE A 56 -8.63 11.36 -15.53
C ILE A 56 -8.97 12.76 -16.06
N GLY A 57 -7.93 13.51 -16.43
CA GLY A 57 -8.08 14.85 -17.02
C GLY A 57 -8.35 15.98 -16.02
N CYS A 58 -8.34 15.71 -14.71
CA CYS A 58 -8.49 16.74 -13.69
C CYS A 58 -7.66 16.47 -12.43
N SER A 59 -7.32 17.52 -11.68
CA SER A 59 -6.55 17.42 -10.43
C SER A 59 -7.43 17.13 -9.20
N VAL A 60 -8.54 16.42 -9.41
CA VAL A 60 -9.53 16.11 -8.38
C VAL A 60 -9.35 14.68 -7.90
N TRP A 61 -9.30 14.51 -6.58
CA TRP A 61 -9.21 13.21 -5.90
C TRP A 61 -10.57 12.82 -5.34
N ILE A 62 -10.98 11.58 -5.59
CA ILE A 62 -12.23 11.01 -5.07
C ILE A 62 -11.89 9.90 -4.07
N VAL A 63 -12.58 9.88 -2.93
CA VAL A 63 -12.47 8.78 -1.96
C VAL A 63 -13.09 7.52 -2.57
N MET A 64 -12.26 6.50 -2.78
CA MET A 64 -12.70 5.21 -3.29
C MET A 64 -12.95 4.21 -2.16
N TYR A 65 -12.04 4.15 -1.19
CA TYR A 65 -12.11 3.19 -0.10
C TYR A 65 -11.70 3.83 1.22
N ARG A 66 -12.34 3.37 2.29
CA ARG A 66 -11.91 3.57 3.67
C ARG A 66 -11.67 2.19 4.26
N VAL A 67 -10.45 1.95 4.70
CA VAL A 67 -9.98 0.64 5.16
C VAL A 67 -9.61 0.79 6.62
N ASP A 68 -10.32 0.13 7.52
CA ASP A 68 -9.87 -0.01 8.91
C ASP A 68 -9.19 -1.36 9.05
N THR A 69 -7.89 -1.36 9.34
CA THR A 69 -7.15 -2.59 9.51
C THR A 69 -7.64 -3.44 10.67
N ASN A 70 -8.29 -2.83 11.68
CA ASN A 70 -8.86 -3.59 12.80
C ASN A 70 -9.96 -4.56 12.33
N ASP A 71 -10.61 -4.29 11.19
CA ASP A 71 -11.70 -5.14 10.67
C ASP A 71 -11.23 -6.54 10.29
N PHE A 72 -9.95 -6.72 9.98
CA PHE A 72 -9.40 -7.98 9.48
C PHE A 72 -8.24 -8.52 10.33
N ILE A 73 -7.87 -7.81 11.40
CA ILE A 73 -6.68 -8.10 12.19
C ILE A 73 -7.07 -8.19 13.66
N THR A 74 -7.77 -9.27 13.97
CA THR A 74 -7.96 -9.74 15.34
C THR A 74 -7.45 -11.18 15.40
N PRO A 75 -6.46 -11.53 16.24
CA PRO A 75 -5.93 -10.80 17.40
C PRO A 75 -4.41 -10.54 17.27
N LEU A 76 -3.96 -9.51 16.54
CA LEU A 76 -2.54 -9.14 16.60
C LEU A 76 -2.21 -8.39 17.90
N PRO A 77 -0.95 -8.51 18.39
CA PRO A 77 -0.49 -7.82 19.60
C PRO A 77 -0.52 -6.30 19.44
N GLU A 78 -0.72 -5.59 20.55
CA GLU A 78 -0.78 -4.13 20.63
C GLU A 78 0.43 -3.46 19.95
N GLY A 79 0.20 -2.41 19.16
CA GLY A 79 1.25 -1.67 18.44
C GLY A 79 1.56 -2.12 17.00
N TRP A 80 0.86 -3.12 16.48
CA TRP A 80 1.02 -3.61 15.11
C TRP A 80 0.74 -2.55 14.02
N SER A 81 -0.18 -1.60 14.28
CA SER A 81 -0.50 -0.53 13.32
C SER A 81 0.71 0.35 13.00
N ILE A 82 1.57 0.58 14.00
CA ILE A 82 2.77 1.43 13.93
C ILE A 82 3.79 0.89 12.90
N ARG A 83 3.77 -0.43 12.64
CA ARG A 83 4.70 -1.12 11.72
C ARG A 83 3.99 -1.72 10.51
N SER A 84 2.85 -1.16 10.13
CA SER A 84 2.11 -1.59 8.95
C SER A 84 2.37 -0.64 7.79
N THR A 85 2.84 -1.17 6.66
CA THR A 85 3.20 -0.37 5.49
C THR A 85 2.47 -0.88 4.27
N VAL A 86 1.79 0.00 3.54
CA VAL A 86 1.11 -0.39 2.30
C VAL A 86 2.12 -0.54 1.17
N TRP A 87 2.15 -1.72 0.58
CA TRP A 87 3.11 -2.08 -0.48
C TRP A 87 2.52 -1.94 -1.88
N SER A 88 1.22 -2.19 -2.05
CA SER A 88 0.55 -2.04 -3.34
C SER A 88 -0.96 -1.91 -3.16
N VAL A 89 -1.61 -1.23 -4.12
CA VAL A 89 -3.07 -1.24 -4.30
C VAL A 89 -3.36 -1.82 -5.68
N VAL A 90 -4.16 -2.88 -5.72
CA VAL A 90 -4.56 -3.53 -6.97
C VAL A 90 -6.06 -3.35 -7.16
N LEU A 91 -6.44 -2.64 -8.22
CA LEU A 91 -7.83 -2.56 -8.66
C LEU A 91 -8.14 -3.81 -9.47
N GLY A 92 -9.22 -4.49 -9.12
CA GLY A 92 -9.72 -5.62 -9.89
C GLY A 92 -10.58 -5.18 -11.07
N GLU A 93 -11.09 -6.15 -11.84
CA GLU A 93 -12.08 -5.90 -12.89
C GLU A 93 -13.37 -5.31 -12.31
N MET A 94 -13.86 -5.95 -11.26
CA MET A 94 -14.94 -5.45 -10.42
C MET A 94 -14.39 -4.79 -9.17
N ARG A 95 -15.21 -3.95 -8.52
CA ARG A 95 -14.80 -3.24 -7.30
C ARG A 95 -14.48 -4.23 -6.18
N GLU A 96 -15.25 -5.32 -6.15
CA GLU A 96 -15.16 -6.44 -5.21
C GLU A 96 -13.85 -7.22 -5.33
N ASP A 97 -13.19 -7.16 -6.48
CA ASP A 97 -11.92 -7.86 -6.74
C ASP A 97 -10.70 -7.01 -6.36
N SER A 98 -10.92 -5.79 -5.88
CA SER A 98 -9.83 -4.88 -5.52
C SER A 98 -9.24 -5.23 -4.16
N PHE A 99 -7.92 -5.20 -4.05
CA PHE A 99 -7.22 -5.57 -2.82
C PHE A 99 -5.99 -4.69 -2.55
N LEU A 100 -5.60 -4.67 -1.27
CA LEU A 100 -4.40 -4.03 -0.75
C LEU A 100 -3.36 -5.11 -0.47
N VAL A 101 -2.09 -4.82 -0.73
CA VAL A 101 -0.97 -5.62 -0.22
C VAL A 101 -0.32 -4.81 0.89
N ILE A 102 -0.30 -5.37 2.10
CA ILE A 102 0.21 -4.70 3.30
C ILE A 102 1.29 -5.60 3.92
N ASN A 103 2.41 -5.01 4.32
CA ASN A 103 3.32 -5.65 5.27
C ASN A 103 2.85 -5.33 6.68
N LEU A 104 2.53 -6.36 7.45
CA LEU A 104 2.15 -6.33 8.85
C LEU A 104 3.23 -7.03 9.66
N TYR A 105 4.19 -6.28 10.19
CA TYR A 105 5.20 -6.83 11.11
C TYR A 105 5.98 -8.03 10.51
N GLY A 106 6.38 -7.93 9.24
CA GLY A 106 7.08 -9.00 8.52
C GLY A 106 6.15 -10.04 7.88
N LYS A 107 4.84 -9.91 8.03
CA LYS A 107 3.85 -10.72 7.29
C LYS A 107 3.29 -9.90 6.14
N VAL A 108 3.47 -10.38 4.92
CA VAL A 108 2.85 -9.78 3.74
C VAL A 108 1.47 -10.40 3.58
N VAL A 109 0.45 -9.57 3.61
CA VAL A 109 -0.94 -10.00 3.48
C VAL A 109 -1.64 -9.27 2.35
N GLN A 110 -2.57 -9.97 1.73
CA GLN A 110 -3.53 -9.43 0.79
C GLN A 110 -4.84 -9.17 1.52
N CYS A 111 -5.35 -7.95 1.44
CA CYS A 111 -6.60 -7.53 2.07
C CYS A 111 -7.60 -7.09 0.98
N ASN A 112 -8.70 -7.82 0.83
CA ASN A 112 -9.76 -7.39 -0.08
C ASN A 112 -10.43 -6.11 0.45
N LEU A 113 -10.57 -5.09 -0.41
CA LEU A 113 -11.04 -3.76 -0.02
C LEU A 113 -12.56 -3.69 0.23
N ILE A 114 -13.34 -4.66 -0.25
CA ILE A 114 -14.79 -4.72 -0.10
C ILE A 114 -15.22 -5.79 0.90
N SER A 115 -14.79 -7.03 0.69
CA SER A 115 -15.15 -8.15 1.57
C SER A 115 -14.38 -8.13 2.90
N LYS A 116 -13.31 -7.33 2.99
CA LYS A 116 -12.43 -7.23 4.16
C LYS A 116 -11.79 -8.57 4.54
N THR A 117 -11.65 -9.49 3.58
CA THR A 117 -10.98 -10.76 3.81
C THR A 117 -9.48 -10.60 3.71
N LEU A 118 -8.74 -11.30 4.57
CA LEU A 118 -7.27 -11.33 4.58
C LEU A 118 -6.77 -12.67 4.08
N HIS A 119 -5.76 -12.64 3.21
CA HIS A 119 -5.03 -13.82 2.74
C HIS A 119 -3.54 -13.58 2.94
N GLU A 120 -2.89 -14.40 3.77
CA GLU A 120 -1.44 -14.33 3.99
C GLU A 120 -0.72 -14.77 2.72
N ILE A 121 0.21 -13.93 2.24
CA ILE A 121 1.03 -14.20 1.06
C ILE A 121 2.38 -14.76 1.49
N TYR A 122 2.95 -14.15 2.52
CA TYR A 122 4.31 -14.44 2.97
C TYR A 122 4.45 -14.14 4.46
N ASP A 123 5.18 -15.00 5.17
CA ASP A 123 5.58 -14.80 6.55
C ASP A 123 7.10 -14.80 6.61
N CYS A 124 7.69 -13.63 6.84
CA CYS A 124 9.14 -13.48 6.91
C CYS A 124 9.73 -14.09 8.19
N GLY A 125 8.90 -14.65 9.08
CA GLY A 125 9.32 -15.20 10.36
C GLY A 125 9.76 -14.09 11.29
N SER A 126 8.87 -13.64 12.18
CA SER A 126 9.12 -12.57 13.16
C SER A 126 10.16 -12.91 14.27
N ASN A 127 11.07 -13.84 14.01
CA ASN A 127 12.01 -14.36 15.00
C ASN A 127 13.27 -13.49 15.01
N GLN A 128 13.33 -12.60 16.00
CA GLN A 128 14.42 -11.65 16.33
C GLN A 128 14.27 -10.28 15.69
N LEU A 129 13.45 -9.46 16.32
CA LEU A 129 13.62 -8.01 16.25
C LEU A 129 14.60 -7.63 17.35
N ASP A 130 15.87 -7.52 17.01
CA ASP A 130 16.66 -6.44 17.60
C ASP A 130 16.00 -5.14 17.11
N ASP A 131 15.77 -4.17 18.00
CA ASP A 131 14.98 -2.94 17.79
C ASP A 131 15.56 -1.95 16.74
N ASN A 132 16.28 -2.41 15.73
CA ASN A 132 16.84 -1.56 14.68
C ASN A 132 15.76 -1.21 13.65
N HIS A 133 15.53 0.09 13.52
CA HIS A 133 14.47 0.69 12.71
C HIS A 133 14.70 0.62 11.18
N ASP A 134 15.73 -0.08 10.69
CA ASP A 134 16.16 -0.08 9.29
C ASP A 134 15.69 -1.32 8.48
N ASP A 135 14.94 -2.24 9.11
CA ASP A 135 14.69 -3.58 8.53
C ASP A 135 13.54 -3.63 7.50
N ASP A 136 12.69 -2.60 7.39
CA ASP A 136 11.53 -2.61 6.46
C ASP A 136 11.97 -2.68 4.99
N ASP A 137 13.06 -2.00 4.64
CA ASP A 137 13.63 -2.02 3.31
C ASP A 137 14.30 -3.37 3.00
N GLU A 138 14.88 -4.03 4.01
CA GLU A 138 15.47 -5.36 3.88
C GLU A 138 14.38 -6.41 3.66
N ILE A 139 13.28 -6.37 4.43
CA ILE A 139 12.13 -7.26 4.24
C ILE A 139 11.51 -7.07 2.86
N LEU A 140 11.36 -5.81 2.42
CA LEU A 140 10.86 -5.52 1.06
C LEU A 140 11.83 -6.04 -0.01
N GLN A 141 13.14 -5.91 0.18
CA GLN A 141 14.14 -6.45 -0.75
C GLN A 141 14.13 -7.98 -0.78
N GLN A 142 14.00 -8.64 0.38
CA GLN A 142 13.89 -10.09 0.49
C GLN A 142 12.64 -10.60 -0.22
N PHE A 143 11.48 -10.00 0.05
CA PHE A 143 10.24 -10.34 -0.65
C PHE A 143 10.34 -10.07 -2.15
N LYS A 144 11.02 -8.99 -2.58
CA LYS A 144 11.34 -8.74 -4.00
C LYS A 144 12.20 -9.83 -4.61
N ALA A 145 13.23 -10.29 -3.90
CA ALA A 145 14.16 -11.30 -4.37
C ALA A 145 13.51 -12.68 -4.49
N GLU A 146 12.66 -13.05 -3.53
CA GLU A 146 12.03 -14.37 -3.49
C GLU A 146 10.80 -14.50 -4.40
N HIS A 147 9.98 -13.44 -4.48
CA HIS A 147 8.69 -13.52 -5.15
C HIS A 147 8.62 -12.80 -6.48
N ASN A 148 9.73 -12.19 -6.95
CA ASN A 148 9.75 -11.28 -8.10
C ASN A 148 8.49 -10.42 -8.09
N ILE A 149 8.38 -9.52 -7.10
CA ILE A 149 7.15 -8.74 -6.85
C ILE A 149 6.54 -8.16 -8.12
N ASN A 150 7.35 -7.80 -9.10
CA ASN A 150 6.85 -7.35 -10.38
C ASN A 150 6.06 -8.46 -11.09
N GLU A 151 6.57 -9.68 -11.22
CA GLU A 151 5.77 -10.82 -11.72
C GLU A 151 4.58 -11.15 -10.81
N TYR A 152 4.72 -11.09 -9.48
CA TYR A 152 3.62 -11.36 -8.56
C TYR A 152 2.49 -10.33 -8.71
N ILE A 153 2.79 -9.03 -8.65
CA ILE A 153 1.84 -7.93 -8.89
C ILE A 153 1.31 -7.97 -10.32
N LEU A 154 2.16 -8.24 -11.32
CA LEU A 154 1.74 -8.36 -12.71
C LEU A 154 0.84 -9.60 -12.95
N SER A 155 0.99 -10.66 -12.15
CA SER A 155 0.12 -11.84 -12.23
C SER A 155 -1.33 -11.49 -11.86
N PHE A 156 -1.52 -10.57 -10.90
CA PHE A 156 -2.85 -10.04 -10.57
C PHE A 156 -3.34 -9.00 -11.56
N ALA A 157 -2.43 -8.23 -12.16
CA ALA A 157 -2.80 -7.28 -13.22
C ALA A 157 -3.18 -7.97 -14.56
N SER A 158 -2.92 -9.27 -14.68
CA SER A 158 -3.23 -10.09 -15.86
C SER A 158 -4.46 -11.01 -15.67
N MET A 159 -5.11 -10.97 -14.50
CA MET A 159 -6.38 -11.66 -14.23
C MET A 159 -7.58 -10.84 -14.70
#